data_AF-A0A8J8FC96-F1
#
_entry.id   AF-A0A8J8FC96-F1
#
_cell.length_a   1.000
_cell.length_b   1.000
_cell.length_c   1.000
_cell.angle_alpha   90.00
_cell.angle_beta   90.00
_cell.angle_gamma   90.00
#
_symmetry.space_group_name_H-M   'P 1'
#
loop_
_entity.id
_entity.type
_entity.pdbx_description
1 polymer ?
#
loop_
_entity_poly.entity_id
_entity_poly.type
_entity_poly.pdbx_seq_one_letter_code
_entity_poly.pdbx_strand_id
1 'polypeptide(L)'
;MEEKESVVTKAVREAVVNAVEKGEDIKEKAGEITRDAVKKALEGAEVTKEKVESVAKDAMKGTIEGARKAKVETSEIVKGAVEGIIEGTKQAGAKAAGLTEQAAEAALDAAKEAGDKTVEVVKGVVKGLLGGIKEVLEKKKE
;
A
#
# COMPACT_ATOMS: atom_id res chain seq x y z
N MET A 1 24.48 1.73 13.18
CA MET A 1 23.88 2.57 12.13
C MET A 1 22.40 2.62 12.44
N GLU A 2 21.87 3.76 12.88
CA GLU A 2 20.41 3.95 12.86
C GLU A 2 20.00 3.92 11.39
N GLU A 3 19.21 2.93 10.99
CA GLU A 3 18.51 2.99 9.70
C GLU A 3 17.66 4.25 9.72
N LYS A 4 18.02 5.23 8.88
CA LYS A 4 17.18 6.41 8.71
C LYS A 4 15.83 5.92 8.20
N GLU A 5 14.80 6.09 9.02
CA GLU A 5 13.41 5.81 8.66
C GLU A 5 13.08 6.45 7.30
N SER A 6 12.49 5.65 6.40
CA SER A 6 12.12 6.14 5.07
C SER A 6 11.15 7.31 5.17
N VAL A 7 11.34 8.31 4.30
CA VAL A 7 10.44 9.48 4.22
C VAL A 7 9.00 9.04 3.94
N VAL A 8 8.82 7.97 3.15
CA VAL A 8 7.49 7.42 2.85
C VAL A 8 6.86 6.80 4.09
N THR A 9 7.62 6.00 4.85
CA THR A 9 7.15 5.40 6.11
C THR A 9 6.71 6.47 7.09
N LYS A 10 7.54 7.50 7.30
CA LYS A 10 7.20 8.62 8.19
C LYS A 10 5.94 9.36 7.74
N ALA A 11 5.88 9.74 6.46
CA ALA A 11 4.78 10.52 5.91
C ALA A 11 3.44 9.78 6.01
N VAL A 12 3.41 8.50 5.63
CA VAL A 12 2.19 7.68 5.74
C VAL A 12 1.80 7.49 7.19
N ARG A 13 2.74 7.18 8.09
CA ARG A 13 2.46 6.98 9.50
C ARG A 13 1.84 8.21 10.14
N GLU A 14 2.45 9.39 9.95
CA GLU A 14 1.95 10.64 10.51
C GLU A 14 0.60 11.02 9.91
N ALA A 15 0.39 10.80 8.62
CA ALA A 15 -0.91 11.05 7.98
C ALA A 15 -2.02 10.13 8.51
N VAL A 16 -1.74 8.84 8.72
CA VAL A 16 -2.71 7.89 9.30
C VAL A 16 -3.06 8.28 10.73
N VAL A 17 -2.07 8.62 11.56
CA VAL A 17 -2.32 9.09 12.94
C VAL A 17 -3.18 10.34 12.94
N ASN A 18 -2.81 11.35 12.15
CA ASN A 18 -3.54 12.61 12.06
C ASN A 18 -4.99 12.40 11.58
N ALA A 19 -5.22 11.50 10.62
CA ALA A 19 -6.56 11.20 10.13
C ALA A 19 -7.44 10.58 11.23
N VAL A 20 -6.88 9.66 12.03
CA VAL A 20 -7.59 9.09 13.18
C VAL A 20 -7.87 10.15 14.25
N GLU A 21 -6.89 10.99 14.58
CA GLU A 21 -7.06 12.05 15.60
C GLU A 21 -8.12 13.08 15.21
N LYS A 22 -8.31 13.32 13.91
CA LYS A 22 -9.37 14.17 13.37
C LYS A 22 -10.73 13.49 13.27
N GLY A 23 -10.82 12.19 13.58
CA GLY A 23 -12.04 11.41 13.44
C GLY A 23 -12.46 11.18 11.99
N GLU A 24 -11.51 11.20 11.05
CA GLU A 24 -11.79 10.90 9.64
C GLU A 24 -12.14 9.41 9.46
N ASP A 25 -12.89 9.10 8.40
CA ASP A 25 -13.18 7.71 8.02
C ASP A 25 -11.88 7.03 7.54
N ILE A 26 -11.24 6.30 8.45
CA ILE A 26 -9.91 5.74 8.21
C ILE A 26 -9.92 4.63 7.15
N LYS A 27 -11.08 4.04 6.87
CA LYS A 27 -11.22 2.97 5.88
C LYS A 27 -10.97 3.50 4.49
N GLU A 28 -11.62 4.61 4.12
CA GLU A 28 -11.35 5.28 2.85
C GLU A 28 -10.00 6.01 2.90
N LYS A 29 -9.72 6.70 4.02
CA LYS A 29 -8.58 7.61 4.10
C LYS A 29 -7.22 6.92 4.07
N ALA A 30 -7.11 5.71 4.61
CA ALA A 30 -5.87 4.94 4.59
C ALA A 30 -5.40 4.68 3.15
N GLY A 31 -6.31 4.33 2.25
CA GLY A 31 -6.00 4.10 0.85
C GLY A 31 -5.60 5.37 0.11
N GLU A 32 -6.25 6.49 0.40
CA GLU A 32 -5.87 7.78 -0.19
C GLU A 32 -4.47 8.22 0.25
N ILE A 33 -4.19 8.12 1.55
CA ILE A 33 -2.89 8.48 2.13
C ILE A 33 -1.76 7.66 1.50
N THR A 34 -1.92 6.34 1.44
CA THR A 34 -0.88 5.49 0.85
C THR A 34 -0.75 5.71 -0.65
N ARG A 35 -1.87 5.84 -1.37
CA ARG A 35 -1.86 6.13 -2.81
C ARG A 35 -1.08 7.39 -3.12
N ASP A 36 -1.38 8.48 -2.43
CA ASP A 36 -0.73 9.77 -2.68
C ASP A 36 0.75 9.73 -2.30
N ALA A 37 1.11 9.06 -1.21
CA ALA A 37 2.50 8.88 -0.80
C ALA A 37 3.30 8.06 -1.82
N VAL A 38 2.75 6.91 -2.24
CA VAL A 38 3.38 6.02 -3.24
C VAL A 38 3.52 6.74 -4.58
N LYS A 39 2.45 7.39 -5.05
CA LYS A 39 2.45 8.16 -6.28
C LYS A 39 3.54 9.23 -6.24
N LYS A 40 3.55 10.09 -5.22
CA LYS A 40 4.56 11.15 -5.09
C LYS A 40 6.00 10.63 -5.01
N ALA A 41 6.21 9.48 -4.37
CA ALA A 41 7.54 8.89 -4.24
C ALA A 41 8.06 8.27 -5.55
N LEU A 42 7.16 7.84 -6.42
CA LEU A 42 7.48 7.24 -7.72
C LEU A 42 7.44 8.27 -8.86
N GLU A 43 6.65 9.33 -8.74
CA GLU A 43 6.57 10.43 -9.72
C GLU A 43 7.90 11.19 -9.82
N GLY A 44 8.22 11.64 -11.04
CA GLY A 44 9.42 12.45 -11.31
C GLY A 44 10.74 11.68 -11.39
N ALA A 45 10.71 10.35 -11.27
CA ALA A 45 11.86 9.47 -11.44
C ALA A 45 11.53 8.29 -12.37
N GLU A 46 12.56 7.56 -12.83
CA GLU A 46 12.34 6.29 -13.51
C GLU A 46 11.70 5.28 -12.55
N VAL A 47 10.53 4.75 -12.93
CA VAL A 47 9.79 3.80 -12.12
C VAL A 47 10.34 2.40 -12.37
N THR A 48 11.28 1.98 -11.53
CA THR A 48 11.89 0.65 -11.57
C THR A 48 11.22 -0.31 -10.58
N LYS A 49 11.45 -1.60 -10.80
CA LYS A 49 10.97 -2.67 -9.92
C LYS A 49 11.42 -2.46 -8.46
N GLU A 50 12.71 -2.23 -8.26
CA GLU A 50 13.32 -2.03 -6.95
C GLU A 50 12.72 -0.81 -6.22
N LYS A 51 12.47 0.27 -6.96
CA LYS A 51 11.89 1.48 -6.36
C LYS A 51 10.43 1.27 -5.97
N VAL A 52 9.64 0.61 -6.83
CA VAL A 52 8.27 0.22 -6.50
C VAL A 52 8.23 -0.68 -5.26
N GLU A 53 9.11 -1.67 -5.19
CA GLU A 53 9.20 -2.58 -4.05
C GLU A 53 9.51 -1.83 -2.74
N SER A 54 10.55 -0.99 -2.75
CA SER A 54 10.92 -0.19 -1.57
C SER A 54 9.80 0.74 -1.14
N VAL A 55 9.22 1.51 -2.07
CA VAL A 55 8.17 2.48 -1.75
C VAL A 55 6.90 1.79 -1.23
N ALA A 56 6.51 0.65 -1.82
CA ALA A 56 5.36 -0.12 -1.37
C ALA A 56 5.58 -0.72 0.04
N LYS A 57 6.77 -1.29 0.30
CA LYS A 57 7.17 -1.75 1.65
C LYS A 57 7.10 -0.62 2.66
N ASP A 58 7.68 0.52 2.34
CA ASP A 58 7.74 1.68 3.23
C ASP A 58 6.35 2.25 3.55
N ALA A 59 5.49 2.38 2.54
CA ALA A 59 4.13 2.84 2.70
C ALA A 59 3.30 1.88 3.56
N MET A 60 3.47 0.58 3.35
CA MET A 60 2.77 -0.44 4.13
C MET A 60 3.24 -0.44 5.60
N LYS A 61 4.56 -0.35 5.85
CA LYS A 61 5.12 -0.19 7.20
C LYS A 61 4.57 1.05 7.90
N GLY A 62 4.59 2.19 7.21
CA GLY A 62 4.05 3.45 7.74
C GLY A 62 2.58 3.34 8.13
N THR A 63 1.79 2.65 7.31
CA THR A 63 0.37 2.39 7.58
C THR A 63 0.20 1.58 8.86
N ILE A 64 0.90 0.45 8.97
CA ILE A 64 0.79 -0.47 10.11
C ILE A 64 1.22 0.23 11.39
N GLU A 65 2.34 0.95 11.36
CA GLU A 65 2.82 1.75 12.49
C GLU A 65 1.84 2.85 12.87
N GLY A 66 1.24 3.52 11.88
CA GLY A 66 0.27 4.59 12.11
C GLY A 66 -0.97 4.07 12.82
N ALA A 67 -1.53 2.97 12.32
CA ALA A 67 -2.67 2.29 12.93
C ALA A 67 -2.36 1.84 14.37
N ARG A 68 -1.16 1.28 14.62
CA ARG A 68 -0.73 0.88 15.96
C ARG A 68 -0.59 2.07 16.91
N LYS A 69 0.02 3.17 16.45
CA LYS A 69 0.17 4.40 17.25
C LYS A 69 -1.18 5.02 17.59
N ALA A 70 -2.11 5.01 16.64
CA ALA A 70 -3.47 5.50 16.81
C ALA A 70 -4.39 4.50 17.55
N LYS A 71 -3.90 3.30 17.89
CA LYS A 71 -4.63 2.24 18.61
C LYS A 71 -5.96 1.84 17.95
N VAL A 72 -5.97 1.78 16.62
CA VAL A 72 -7.13 1.38 15.80
C VAL A 72 -6.93 0.01 15.17
N GLU A 73 -8.03 -0.65 14.80
CA GLU A 73 -8.00 -1.94 14.13
C GLU A 73 -7.24 -1.85 12.80
N THR A 74 -6.22 -2.68 12.64
CA THR A 74 -5.32 -2.63 11.48
C THR A 74 -5.94 -3.20 10.22
N SER A 75 -6.93 -4.09 10.30
CA SER A 75 -7.44 -4.85 9.15
C SER A 75 -8.00 -3.96 8.02
N GLU A 76 -8.91 -3.03 8.33
CA GLU A 76 -9.52 -2.16 7.32
C GLU A 76 -8.50 -1.16 6.74
N ILE A 77 -7.60 -0.67 7.58
CA ILE A 77 -6.54 0.28 7.20
C ILE A 77 -5.53 -0.41 6.28
N VAL A 78 -5.11 -1.63 6.61
CA VAL A 78 -4.22 -2.48 5.81
C VAL A 78 -4.84 -2.78 4.45
N LYS A 79 -6.13 -3.08 4.42
CA LYS A 79 -6.86 -3.30 3.18
C LYS A 79 -6.83 -2.06 2.27
N GLY A 80 -7.25 -0.91 2.80
CA GLY A 80 -7.22 0.35 2.06
C GLY A 80 -5.79 0.70 1.61
N ALA A 81 -4.82 0.45 2.48
CA ALA A 81 -3.42 0.71 2.18
C ALA A 81 -2.89 -0.08 0.99
N VAL A 82 -3.19 -1.38 0.90
CA VAL A 82 -2.79 -2.22 -0.25
C VAL A 82 -3.43 -1.73 -1.55
N GLU A 83 -4.73 -1.40 -1.51
CA GLU A 83 -5.45 -0.84 -2.66
C GLU A 83 -4.79 0.48 -3.11
N GLY A 84 -4.50 1.36 -2.15
CA GLY A 84 -3.82 2.63 -2.39
C GLY A 84 -2.40 2.46 -2.93
N ILE A 85 -1.61 1.52 -2.41
CA ILE A 85 -0.26 1.23 -2.90
C ILE A 85 -0.30 0.83 -4.39
N ILE A 86 -1.21 -0.07 -4.74
CA ILE A 86 -1.33 -0.56 -6.11
C ILE A 86 -1.84 0.54 -7.03
N GLU A 87 -2.82 1.32 -6.60
CA GLU A 87 -3.34 2.44 -7.37
C GLU A 87 -2.30 3.56 -7.55
N GLY A 88 -1.58 3.92 -6.48
CA GLY A 88 -0.52 4.93 -6.51
C GLY A 88 0.61 4.53 -7.45
N THR A 89 0.97 3.24 -7.45
CA THR A 89 1.93 2.67 -8.40
C THR A 89 1.44 2.83 -9.83
N LYS A 90 0.19 2.45 -10.14
CA LYS A 90 -0.41 2.63 -11.47
C LYS A 90 -0.42 4.11 -11.91
N GLN A 91 -0.82 5.01 -11.02
CA GLN A 91 -0.91 6.44 -11.29
C GLN A 91 0.46 7.09 -11.52
N ALA A 92 1.53 6.58 -10.90
CA ALA A 92 2.90 7.03 -11.14
C ALA A 92 3.47 6.65 -12.52
N GLY A 93 2.65 6.07 -13.41
CA GLY A 93 3.08 5.68 -14.75
C GLY A 93 3.59 4.25 -14.85
N ALA A 94 3.50 3.45 -13.78
CA ALA A 94 3.77 2.02 -13.79
C ALA A 94 2.65 1.26 -14.52
N LYS A 95 2.54 1.45 -15.83
CA LYS A 95 1.52 0.79 -16.66
C LYS A 95 1.81 -0.71 -16.86
N ALA A 96 3.01 -1.16 -16.49
CA ALA A 96 3.38 -2.57 -16.56
C ALA A 96 2.70 -3.35 -15.43
N ALA A 97 1.91 -4.37 -15.78
CA ALA A 97 1.27 -5.28 -14.83
C ALA A 97 2.27 -5.88 -13.82
N GLY A 98 3.51 -6.12 -14.25
CA GLY A 98 4.58 -6.61 -13.37
C GLY A 98 4.95 -5.66 -12.23
N LEU A 99 4.86 -4.34 -12.42
CA LEU A 99 5.16 -3.39 -11.35
C LEU A 99 4.04 -3.35 -10.30
N THR A 100 2.78 -3.49 -10.73
CA THR A 100 1.65 -3.56 -9.80
C THR A 100 1.63 -4.85 -8.99
N GLU A 101 2.05 -5.97 -9.60
CA GLU A 101 2.23 -7.24 -8.89
C GLU A 101 3.36 -7.11 -7.85
N GLN A 102 4.46 -6.46 -8.22
CA GLN A 102 5.58 -6.21 -7.31
C GLN A 102 5.20 -5.31 -6.13
N ALA A 103 4.40 -4.27 -6.36
CA ALA A 103 3.88 -3.44 -5.28
C ALA A 103 3.02 -4.26 -4.29
N ALA A 104 2.21 -5.19 -4.81
CA ALA A 104 1.38 -6.07 -4.00
C ALA A 104 2.22 -7.08 -3.19
N GLU A 105 3.24 -7.69 -3.81
CA GLU A 105 4.19 -8.58 -3.12
C GLU A 105 4.97 -7.85 -2.02
N ALA A 106 5.43 -6.63 -2.32
CA ALA A 106 6.14 -5.77 -1.39
C ALA A 106 5.29 -5.40 -0.17
N ALA A 107 4.02 -5.03 -0.39
CA ALA A 107 3.08 -4.78 0.70
C ALA A 107 2.83 -6.04 1.53
N LEU A 108 2.74 -7.21 0.89
CA LEU A 108 2.61 -8.49 1.59
C LEU A 108 3.84 -8.82 2.44
N ASP A 109 5.05 -8.56 1.96
CA ASP A 109 6.27 -8.75 2.73
C ASP A 109 6.31 -7.86 3.98
N ALA A 110 5.97 -6.58 3.83
CA ALA A 110 5.87 -5.67 4.97
C ALA A 110 4.79 -6.14 5.98
N ALA A 111 3.70 -6.74 5.50
CA ALA A 111 2.68 -7.32 6.38
C ALA A 111 3.16 -8.56 7.13
N LYS A 112 4.05 -9.38 6.54
CA LYS A 112 4.66 -10.54 7.24
C LYS A 112 5.45 -10.10 8.47
N GLU A 113 6.15 -8.97 8.38
CA GLU A 113 6.86 -8.38 9.52
C GLU A 113 5.90 -7.93 10.65
N ALA A 114 4.63 -7.69 10.33
CA ALA A 114 3.61 -7.24 11.29
C ALA A 114 2.76 -8.36 11.92
N GLY A 115 2.77 -9.57 11.35
CA GLY A 115 2.11 -10.77 11.90
C GLY A 115 0.98 -11.35 11.03
N ASP A 116 0.56 -12.58 11.34
CA ASP A 116 -0.31 -13.42 10.50
C ASP A 116 -1.67 -12.78 10.14
N LYS A 117 -2.32 -12.08 11.08
CA LYS A 117 -3.61 -11.42 10.82
C LYS A 117 -3.49 -10.38 9.69
N THR A 118 -2.39 -9.62 9.67
CA THR A 118 -2.12 -8.62 8.62
C THR A 118 -1.87 -9.31 7.27
N VAL A 119 -1.10 -10.40 7.28
CA VAL A 119 -0.80 -11.21 6.09
C VAL A 119 -2.07 -11.75 5.44
N GLU A 120 -3.00 -12.29 6.22
CA GLU A 120 -4.27 -12.84 5.72
C GLU A 120 -5.11 -11.76 5.03
N VAL A 121 -5.18 -10.56 5.62
CA VAL A 121 -5.88 -9.41 5.02
C VAL A 121 -5.24 -9.04 3.69
N VAL A 122 -3.92 -8.84 3.64
CA VAL A 122 -3.23 -8.46 2.40
C VAL A 122 -3.42 -9.54 1.32
N LYS A 123 -3.26 -10.83 1.66
CA LYS A 123 -3.49 -11.94 0.72
C LYS A 123 -4.91 -11.91 0.15
N GLY A 124 -5.92 -11.63 0.98
CA GLY A 124 -7.31 -11.52 0.55
C GLY A 124 -7.49 -10.41 -0.50
N VAL A 125 -6.93 -9.23 -0.24
CA VAL A 125 -6.99 -8.08 -1.15
C VAL A 125 -6.26 -8.36 -2.46
N VAL A 126 -5.03 -8.88 -2.39
CA VAL A 126 -4.22 -9.19 -3.59
C VAL A 126 -4.90 -10.25 -4.45
N LYS A 127 -5.44 -11.33 -3.85
CA LYS A 127 -6.20 -12.34 -4.58
C LYS A 127 -7.45 -11.76 -5.24
N GLY A 128 -8.20 -10.93 -4.53
CA GLY A 128 -9.39 -10.28 -5.08
C GLY A 128 -9.07 -9.38 -6.27
N LEU A 129 -8.00 -8.59 -6.15
CA LEU A 129 -7.56 -7.69 -7.22
C LEU A 129 -7.05 -8.46 -8.45
N LEU A 130 -6.18 -9.46 -8.27
CA LEU A 130 -5.65 -10.26 -9.37
C LEU A 130 -6.73 -11.12 -10.03
N GLY A 131 -7.65 -11.67 -9.23
CA GLY A 131 -8.82 -12.41 -9.71
C GLY A 131 -9.71 -11.54 -10.60
N GLY A 132 -10.05 -10.34 -10.15
CA GLY A 132 -10.86 -9.40 -10.94
C GLY A 132 -10.18 -8.97 -12.25
N ILE A 133 -8.85 -8.81 -12.26
CA ILE A 133 -8.10 -8.49 -13.49
C ILE A 133 -8.16 -9.66 -14.48
N LYS A 134 -7.99 -10.90 -14.03
CA LYS A 134 -8.11 -12.08 -14.91
C LYS A 134 -9.51 -12.18 -15.53
N GLU A 135 -10.55 -12.02 -14.72
CA GLU A 135 -11.94 -12.10 -15.19
C GLU A 135 -12.27 -11.03 -16.25
N VAL A 136 -11.77 -9.80 -16.07
CA VAL A 136 -11.94 -8.71 -17.06
C VAL A 136 -11.17 -8.98 -18.34
N LEU A 137 -9.98 -9.58 -18.27
CA LEU A 137 -9.18 -9.94 -19.43
C LEU A 137 -9.78 -11.11 -20.22
N GLU A 138 -10.37 -12.09 -19.54
CA GLU A 138 -11.05 -13.22 -20.17
C GLU A 138 -12.34 -12.77 -20.87
N LYS A 139 -13.14 -11.90 -20.24
CA LYS A 139 -14.35 -11.30 -20.85
C LYS A 139 -14.10 -10.42 -22.06
N LYS A 140 -12.86 -9.97 -22.29
CA LYS A 140 -12.49 -9.12 -23.44
C LYS A 140 -12.01 -9.92 -24.66
N LYS A 141 -11.93 -11.26 -24.52
CA LYS A 141 -11.54 -12.19 -25.59
C LYS A 141 -12.74 -12.93 -26.21
N GLU A 142 -13.93 -12.81 -25.63
CA GLU A 142 -15.22 -13.17 -26.24
C GLU A 142 -15.78 -11.98 -27.04
#